data_AF-A0A1Q8QU01-F1
#
_entry.id   AF-A0A1Q8QU01-F1
#
_cell.length_a   1.000
_cell.length_b   1.000
_cell.length_c   1.000
_cell.angle_alpha   90.00
_cell.angle_beta   90.00
_cell.angle_gamma   90.00
#
_symmetry.space_group_name_H-M   'P 1'
#
loop_
_entity.id
_entity.type
_entity.pdbx_description
1 polymer ?
#
loop_
_entity_poly.entity_id
_entity_poly.type
_entity_poly.pdbx_seq_one_letter_code
_entity_poly.pdbx_strand_id
1 'polypeptide(L)'
;MKMVLDYFKAAPYGWKEIDIAAQVAKLFKLQEIKLQYGAEYLDITDKEIPNYLTKKTEVEKLVIIKRVLVSAELLLKARNIGRNVFDHGALPQDEDSLMKGLKDIMVKEMGEIKGIISRYQHGQYPGKHALEVCLVVLKRLSEIKVALEFYNTLIETEEELSQVMQDVKKVKGFFKNQLPHFEKAAKMLEIYKDNETYVLDKEINETVAQVKRIVESPNPYAEIIQLPALVAKFNDRFVLLLQEKCQPIKVQIQADYAQVKDELGKFELDNSFQERIKKPFEDLLDRIDSVNNFYKAIAMKTESEILKLRSFEMISDETKTVDPPPIPSPNPNPGSGVTVTPPVIEPPSRFTQHLQITELFRSAPLMTTEADVDALTSELGNKLKSYIRANKNVRLV
;
A
#
# COMPACT_ATOMS: atom_id res chain seq x y z
N MET A 1 -51.40 -40.61 -9.77
CA MET A 1 -52.52 -40.47 -8.82
C MET A 1 -53.68 -41.42 -9.16
N LYS A 2 -54.19 -41.44 -10.40
CA LYS A 2 -55.25 -42.38 -10.84
C LYS A 2 -55.04 -43.83 -10.39
N MET A 3 -53.86 -44.41 -10.64
CA MET A 3 -53.53 -45.78 -10.22
C MET A 3 -53.65 -46.00 -8.69
N VAL A 4 -53.26 -45.02 -7.88
CA VAL A 4 -53.36 -45.09 -6.41
C VAL A 4 -54.82 -45.03 -5.97
N LEU A 5 -55.63 -44.16 -6.60
CA LEU A 5 -57.07 -44.09 -6.35
C LEU A 5 -57.77 -45.39 -6.71
N ASP A 6 -57.54 -45.92 -7.92
CA ASP A 6 -58.20 -47.14 -8.40
C ASP A 6 -57.86 -48.34 -7.50
N TYR A 7 -56.62 -48.44 -7.03
CA TYR A 7 -56.17 -49.52 -6.15
C TYR A 7 -56.82 -49.47 -4.75
N PHE A 8 -56.79 -48.32 -4.08
CA PHE A 8 -57.32 -48.20 -2.70
C PHE A 8 -58.84 -48.03 -2.64
N LYS A 9 -59.48 -47.68 -3.76
CA LYS A 9 -60.95 -47.67 -3.88
C LYS A 9 -61.52 -49.07 -4.09
N ALA A 10 -60.75 -49.98 -4.69
CA ALA A 10 -61.17 -51.37 -4.88
C ALA A 10 -61.16 -52.17 -3.56
N ALA A 11 -61.85 -53.32 -3.56
CA ALA A 11 -61.78 -54.27 -2.47
C ALA A 11 -60.35 -54.84 -2.33
N PRO A 12 -59.84 -55.12 -1.11
CA PRO A 12 -60.53 -55.15 0.18
C PRO A 12 -60.59 -53.80 0.93
N TYR A 13 -59.99 -52.74 0.40
CA TYR A 13 -59.84 -51.46 1.12
C TYR A 13 -61.11 -50.61 1.09
N GLY A 14 -61.66 -50.34 -0.10
CA GLY A 14 -62.91 -49.59 -0.25
C GLY A 14 -62.83 -48.13 0.23
N TRP A 15 -61.67 -47.47 0.19
CA TRP A 15 -61.50 -46.11 0.72
C TRP A 15 -62.19 -45.06 -0.16
N LYS A 16 -62.63 -43.95 0.45
CA LYS A 16 -63.16 -42.81 -0.30
C LYS A 16 -62.03 -42.06 -1.00
N GLU A 17 -62.31 -41.52 -2.18
CA GLU A 17 -61.32 -40.76 -2.98
C GLU A 17 -60.70 -39.61 -2.19
N ILE A 18 -61.49 -38.91 -1.36
CA ILE A 18 -61.02 -37.81 -0.52
C ILE A 18 -60.05 -38.27 0.58
N ASP A 19 -60.26 -39.46 1.15
CA ASP A 19 -59.39 -40.00 2.20
C ASP A 19 -58.03 -40.43 1.60
N ILE A 20 -58.06 -41.03 0.42
CA ILE A 20 -56.84 -41.37 -0.34
C ILE A 20 -56.08 -40.09 -0.70
N ALA A 21 -56.76 -39.06 -1.21
CA ALA A 21 -56.17 -37.76 -1.50
C ALA A 21 -55.55 -37.10 -0.26
N ALA A 22 -56.23 -37.18 0.89
CA ALA A 22 -55.72 -36.67 2.16
C ALA A 22 -54.44 -37.40 2.61
N GLN A 23 -54.34 -38.72 2.41
CA GLN A 23 -53.12 -39.46 2.72
C GLN A 23 -51.98 -39.13 1.77
N VAL A 24 -52.24 -38.98 0.47
CA VAL A 24 -51.23 -38.51 -0.48
C VAL A 24 -50.75 -37.10 -0.12
N ALA A 25 -51.65 -36.18 0.24
CA ALA A 25 -51.28 -34.85 0.72
C ALA A 25 -50.44 -34.91 2.01
N LYS A 26 -50.77 -35.82 2.93
CA LYS A 26 -49.99 -36.05 4.16
C LYS A 26 -48.59 -36.56 3.86
N LEU A 27 -48.45 -37.57 2.99
CA LEU A 27 -47.16 -38.11 2.57
C LEU A 27 -46.32 -37.06 1.85
N PHE A 28 -46.94 -36.23 1.02
CA PHE A 28 -46.28 -35.11 0.35
C PHE A 28 -45.81 -34.06 1.36
N LYS A 29 -46.63 -33.74 2.37
CA LYS A 29 -46.27 -32.82 3.46
C LYS A 29 -45.15 -33.35 4.35
N LEU A 30 -45.09 -34.66 4.55
CA LEU A 30 -44.00 -35.36 5.25
C LEU A 30 -42.76 -35.55 4.36
N GLN A 31 -42.78 -35.07 3.12
CA GLN A 31 -41.68 -35.16 2.15
C GLN A 31 -41.32 -36.61 1.76
N GLU A 32 -42.20 -37.60 1.98
CA GLU A 32 -41.95 -39.01 1.60
C GLU A 32 -42.16 -39.28 0.11
N ILE A 33 -42.92 -38.42 -0.56
CA ILE A 33 -43.21 -38.50 -2.00
C ILE A 33 -42.99 -37.13 -2.65
N LYS A 34 -42.73 -37.15 -3.95
CA LYS A 34 -42.78 -35.97 -4.83
C LYS A 34 -44.01 -36.07 -5.72
N LEU A 35 -44.62 -34.92 -5.98
CA LEU A 35 -45.70 -34.79 -6.92
C LEU A 35 -45.18 -34.09 -8.17
N GLN A 36 -45.47 -34.67 -9.34
CA GLN A 36 -45.15 -34.07 -10.63
C GLN A 36 -46.44 -33.87 -11.40
N TYR A 37 -46.67 -32.67 -11.90
CA TYR A 37 -47.83 -32.33 -12.72
C TYR A 37 -47.33 -31.87 -14.09
N GLY A 38 -47.66 -32.64 -15.14
CA GLY A 38 -47.06 -32.44 -16.46
C GLY A 38 -45.55 -32.65 -16.43
N ALA A 39 -44.78 -31.61 -16.79
CA ALA A 39 -43.31 -31.65 -16.81
C ALA A 39 -42.66 -31.11 -15.52
N GLU A 40 -43.42 -30.49 -14.61
CA GLU A 40 -42.88 -29.78 -13.45
C GLU A 40 -43.16 -30.51 -12.13
N TYR A 41 -42.23 -30.39 -11.17
CA TYR A 41 -42.42 -30.87 -9.81
C TYR A 41 -43.15 -29.81 -8.99
N LEU A 42 -44.17 -30.24 -8.25
CA LEU A 42 -44.94 -29.36 -7.38
C LEU A 42 -44.16 -29.06 -6.09
N ASP A 43 -44.27 -27.83 -5.60
CA ASP A 43 -43.78 -27.39 -4.30
C ASP A 43 -44.93 -27.43 -3.28
N ILE A 44 -44.63 -27.66 -2.00
CA ILE A 44 -45.63 -27.72 -0.92
C ILE A 44 -46.45 -26.43 -0.75
N THR A 45 -45.94 -25.31 -1.27
CA THR A 45 -46.59 -24.00 -1.25
C THR A 45 -47.60 -23.79 -2.38
N ASP A 46 -47.71 -24.72 -3.34
CA ASP A 46 -48.64 -24.59 -4.46
C ASP A 46 -50.11 -24.71 -3.99
N LYS A 47 -50.88 -23.64 -4.23
CA LYS A 47 -52.27 -23.52 -3.82
C LYS A 47 -53.21 -24.46 -4.56
N GLU A 48 -52.79 -24.96 -5.72
CA GLU A 48 -53.62 -25.83 -6.58
C GLU A 48 -53.48 -27.32 -6.24
N ILE A 49 -52.59 -27.70 -5.32
CA ILE A 49 -52.42 -29.10 -4.87
C ILE A 49 -53.76 -29.78 -4.50
N PRO A 50 -54.67 -29.16 -3.73
CA PRO A 50 -55.96 -29.78 -3.43
C PRO A 50 -56.77 -30.10 -4.70
N ASN A 51 -56.71 -29.23 -5.72
CA ASN A 51 -57.39 -29.42 -6.98
C ASN A 51 -56.76 -30.58 -7.79
N TYR A 52 -55.43 -30.65 -7.85
CA TYR A 52 -54.72 -31.73 -8.55
C TYR A 52 -54.97 -33.11 -7.93
N LEU A 53 -55.20 -33.17 -6.62
CA LEU A 53 -55.47 -34.42 -5.90
C LEU A 53 -56.93 -34.88 -5.97
N THR A 54 -57.89 -33.98 -6.25
CA THR A 54 -59.34 -34.27 -6.13
C THR A 54 -60.13 -34.15 -7.43
N LYS A 55 -59.75 -33.28 -8.37
CA LYS A 55 -60.49 -33.08 -9.63
C LYS A 55 -60.19 -34.20 -10.62
N LYS A 56 -61.23 -34.88 -11.10
CA LYS A 56 -61.11 -36.00 -12.06
C LYS A 56 -60.31 -35.66 -13.33
N THR A 57 -60.39 -34.42 -13.82
CA THR A 57 -59.65 -33.96 -15.01
C THR A 57 -58.15 -33.77 -14.75
N GLU A 58 -57.74 -33.59 -13.50
CA GLU A 58 -56.37 -33.26 -13.10
C GLU A 58 -55.62 -34.45 -12.50
N VAL A 59 -56.34 -35.32 -11.82
CA VAL A 59 -55.83 -36.55 -11.19
C VAL A 59 -55.12 -37.48 -12.18
N GLU A 60 -55.49 -37.46 -13.46
CA GLU A 60 -54.82 -38.27 -14.49
C GLU A 60 -53.43 -37.73 -14.85
N LYS A 61 -53.22 -36.41 -14.71
CA LYS A 61 -51.97 -35.73 -15.07
C LYS A 61 -50.94 -35.71 -13.93
N LEU A 62 -51.35 -36.12 -12.73
CA LEU A 62 -50.54 -36.09 -11.53
C LEU A 62 -49.78 -37.42 -11.32
N VAL A 63 -48.46 -37.36 -11.38
CA VAL A 63 -47.56 -38.48 -11.11
C VAL A 63 -47.08 -38.42 -9.66
N ILE A 64 -47.14 -39.55 -8.96
CA ILE A 64 -46.63 -39.71 -7.60
C ILE A 64 -45.31 -40.47 -7.69
N ILE A 65 -44.26 -39.88 -7.16
CA ILE A 65 -42.91 -40.47 -7.17
C ILE A 65 -42.48 -40.67 -5.72
N LYS A 66 -42.10 -41.90 -5.35
CA LYS A 66 -41.53 -42.16 -4.03
C LYS A 66 -40.18 -41.46 -3.89
N ARG A 67 -39.98 -40.68 -2.82
CA ARG A 67 -38.69 -40.04 -2.52
C ARG A 67 -37.76 -41.06 -1.89
N VAL A 68 -36.46 -40.97 -2.21
CA VAL A 68 -35.43 -41.58 -1.37
C VAL A 68 -35.24 -40.66 -0.17
N LEU A 69 -35.77 -41.08 0.97
CA LEU A 69 -35.67 -40.31 2.22
C LEU A 69 -34.23 -40.24 2.71
N VAL A 70 -33.84 -39.08 3.21
CA VAL A 70 -32.58 -38.92 3.92
C VAL A 70 -32.75 -39.49 5.32
N SER A 71 -31.80 -40.30 5.78
CA SER A 71 -31.91 -40.91 7.11
C SER A 71 -31.85 -39.83 8.20
N ALA A 72 -32.55 -40.06 9.32
CA ALA A 72 -32.53 -39.13 10.45
C ALA A 72 -31.10 -38.90 11.00
N GLU A 73 -30.23 -39.90 10.87
CA GLU A 73 -28.81 -39.80 11.22
C GLU A 73 -28.07 -38.79 10.33
N LEU A 74 -28.28 -38.82 9.01
CA LEU A 74 -27.67 -37.87 8.08
C LEU A 74 -28.17 -36.43 8.34
N LEU A 75 -29.47 -36.24 8.61
CA LEU A 75 -30.01 -34.94 8.96
C LEU A 75 -29.41 -34.39 10.26
N LEU A 76 -29.20 -35.26 11.26
CA LEU A 76 -28.56 -34.88 12.52
C LEU A 76 -27.10 -34.47 12.31
N LYS A 77 -26.34 -35.24 11.51
CA LYS A 77 -24.95 -34.90 11.15
C LYS A 77 -24.87 -33.57 10.42
N ALA A 78 -25.71 -33.36 9.40
CA ALA A 78 -25.79 -32.10 8.67
C ALA A 78 -26.09 -30.90 9.58
N ARG A 79 -26.96 -31.07 10.57
CA ARG A 79 -27.25 -30.03 11.58
C ARG A 79 -26.04 -29.73 12.46
N ASN A 80 -25.32 -30.77 12.88
CA ASN A 80 -24.09 -30.60 13.66
C ASN A 80 -23.01 -29.86 12.87
N ILE A 81 -22.84 -30.20 11.59
CA ILE A 81 -21.94 -29.48 10.67
C ILE A 81 -22.36 -28.01 10.57
N GLY A 82 -23.64 -27.74 10.33
CA GLY A 82 -24.20 -26.38 10.30
C GLY A 82 -23.88 -25.58 11.55
N ARG A 83 -24.00 -26.20 12.73
CA ARG A 83 -23.70 -25.57 14.02
C ARG A 83 -22.21 -25.36 14.26
N ASN A 84 -21.37 -26.36 13.96
CA ASN A 84 -19.95 -26.34 14.32
C ASN A 84 -19.11 -25.51 13.33
N VAL A 85 -19.45 -25.57 12.04
CA VAL A 85 -18.69 -24.92 10.98
C VAL A 85 -19.15 -23.46 10.81
N PHE A 86 -20.47 -23.23 10.77
CA PHE A 86 -21.04 -21.90 10.52
C PHE A 86 -21.52 -21.16 11.78
N ASP A 87 -21.27 -21.72 12.97
CA ASP A 87 -21.70 -21.16 14.27
C ASP A 87 -23.22 -20.85 14.33
N HIS A 88 -24.05 -21.61 13.60
CA HIS A 88 -25.49 -21.37 13.49
C HIS A 88 -26.32 -22.44 14.21
N GLY A 89 -26.94 -22.07 15.35
CA GLY A 89 -27.65 -23.02 16.22
C GLY A 89 -29.11 -23.30 15.85
N ALA A 90 -29.78 -22.38 15.14
CA ALA A 90 -31.22 -22.45 14.85
C ALA A 90 -31.47 -22.99 13.44
N LEU A 91 -31.28 -24.30 13.25
CA LEU A 91 -31.52 -24.97 11.98
C LEU A 91 -32.84 -25.77 11.99
N PRO A 92 -33.60 -25.77 10.88
CA PRO A 92 -34.87 -26.51 10.77
C PRO A 92 -34.73 -28.03 11.02
N GLN A 93 -35.87 -28.66 11.34
CA GLN A 93 -35.95 -30.10 11.60
C GLN A 93 -36.33 -30.90 10.35
N ASP A 94 -37.07 -30.30 9.43
CA ASP A 94 -37.50 -30.91 8.19
C ASP A 94 -36.38 -30.88 7.13
N GLU A 95 -36.36 -31.91 6.26
CA GLU A 95 -35.29 -32.14 5.27
C GLU A 95 -35.17 -30.93 4.31
N ASP A 96 -36.25 -30.54 3.63
CA ASP A 96 -36.15 -29.46 2.64
C ASP A 96 -35.81 -28.09 3.25
N SER A 97 -36.37 -27.71 4.41
CA SER A 97 -36.01 -26.43 5.03
C SER A 97 -34.61 -26.45 5.63
N LEU A 98 -34.12 -27.59 6.13
CA LEU A 98 -32.75 -27.70 6.60
C LEU A 98 -31.77 -27.50 5.44
N MET A 99 -31.99 -28.15 4.30
CA MET A 99 -31.19 -27.96 3.09
C MET A 99 -31.21 -26.51 2.65
N LYS A 100 -32.39 -25.89 2.56
CA LYS A 100 -32.54 -24.48 2.19
C LYS A 100 -31.80 -23.56 3.16
N GLY A 101 -31.99 -23.74 4.48
CA GLY A 101 -31.34 -22.91 5.49
C GLY A 101 -29.81 -23.01 5.45
N LEU A 102 -29.26 -24.21 5.28
CA LEU A 102 -27.81 -24.40 5.11
C LEU A 102 -27.29 -23.70 3.86
N LYS A 103 -28.01 -23.80 2.73
CA LYS A 103 -27.64 -23.10 1.50
C LYS A 103 -27.70 -21.58 1.65
N ASP A 104 -28.73 -21.06 2.32
CA ASP A 104 -28.84 -19.62 2.57
C ASP A 104 -27.66 -19.10 3.40
N ILE A 105 -27.21 -19.88 4.40
CA ILE A 105 -25.99 -19.59 5.17
C ILE A 105 -24.76 -19.59 4.25
N MET A 106 -24.58 -20.62 3.41
CA MET A 106 -23.45 -20.70 2.48
C MET A 106 -23.43 -19.52 1.49
N VAL A 107 -24.58 -19.14 0.94
CA VAL A 107 -24.72 -18.01 0.01
C VAL A 107 -24.38 -16.69 0.70
N LYS A 108 -24.83 -16.51 1.96
CA LYS A 108 -24.48 -15.33 2.76
C LYS A 108 -22.97 -15.27 3.01
N GLU A 109 -22.36 -16.36 3.44
CA GLU A 109 -20.91 -16.46 3.66
C GLU A 109 -20.11 -16.16 2.39
N MET A 110 -20.53 -16.70 1.24
CA MET A 110 -19.94 -16.36 -0.06
C MET A 110 -20.02 -14.86 -0.37
N GLY A 111 -21.12 -14.21 -0.02
CA GLY A 111 -21.28 -12.76 -0.17
C GLY A 111 -20.29 -11.97 0.68
N GLU A 112 -20.14 -12.33 1.95
CA GLU A 112 -19.15 -11.72 2.86
C GLU A 112 -17.72 -11.93 2.36
N ILE A 113 -17.38 -13.14 1.93
CA ILE A 113 -16.05 -13.47 1.40
C ILE A 113 -15.74 -12.65 0.14
N LYS A 114 -16.68 -12.55 -0.81
CA LYS A 114 -16.50 -11.71 -2.01
C LYS A 114 -16.27 -10.25 -1.65
N GLY A 115 -16.98 -9.73 -0.64
CA GLY A 115 -16.75 -8.39 -0.10
C GLY A 115 -15.33 -8.19 0.41
N ILE A 116 -14.77 -9.18 1.10
CA ILE A 116 -13.38 -9.13 1.57
C ILE A 116 -12.39 -9.23 0.40
N ILE A 117 -12.61 -10.12 -0.56
CA ILE A 117 -11.76 -10.26 -1.76
C ILE A 117 -11.62 -8.92 -2.51
N SER A 118 -12.69 -8.12 -2.58
CA SER A 118 -12.63 -6.80 -3.23
C SER A 118 -11.58 -5.86 -2.62
N ARG A 119 -11.30 -5.98 -1.32
CA ARG A 119 -10.32 -5.14 -0.61
C ARG A 119 -8.88 -5.38 -1.06
N TYR A 120 -8.58 -6.56 -1.61
CA TYR A 120 -7.26 -6.90 -2.14
C TYR A 120 -6.88 -6.11 -3.41
N GLN A 121 -7.79 -5.29 -3.95
CA GLN A 121 -7.45 -4.35 -5.02
C GLN A 121 -6.60 -3.17 -4.52
N HIS A 122 -6.66 -2.87 -3.22
CA HIS A 122 -6.00 -1.70 -2.63
C HIS A 122 -4.65 -2.02 -1.96
N GLY A 123 -4.26 -3.29 -1.88
CA GLY A 123 -3.03 -3.69 -1.22
C GLY A 123 -2.77 -5.19 -1.28
N GLN A 124 -1.53 -5.57 -0.97
CA GLN A 124 -1.12 -6.97 -0.83
C GLN A 124 -1.34 -7.42 0.62
N TYR A 125 -2.37 -8.24 0.82
CA TYR A 125 -2.74 -8.78 2.14
C TYR A 125 -2.63 -10.32 2.14
N PRO A 126 -2.43 -10.96 3.31
CA PRO A 126 -2.36 -12.41 3.41
C PRO A 126 -3.74 -13.07 3.18
N GLY A 127 -3.73 -14.37 2.86
CA GLY A 127 -4.93 -15.22 2.94
C GLY A 127 -5.94 -15.14 1.80
N LYS A 128 -5.65 -14.42 0.69
CA LYS A 128 -6.55 -14.36 -0.48
C LYS A 128 -6.92 -15.75 -1.01
N HIS A 129 -5.93 -16.63 -1.11
CA HIS A 129 -6.12 -17.99 -1.60
C HIS A 129 -7.11 -18.79 -0.74
N ALA A 130 -7.05 -18.65 0.59
CA ALA A 130 -7.98 -19.34 1.50
C ALA A 130 -9.44 -18.91 1.26
N LEU A 131 -9.66 -17.62 0.97
CA LEU A 131 -10.98 -17.10 0.60
C LEU A 131 -11.48 -17.71 -0.72
N GLU A 132 -10.61 -17.76 -1.74
CA GLU A 132 -10.95 -18.30 -3.05
C GLU A 132 -11.28 -19.80 -3.00
N VAL A 133 -10.49 -20.59 -2.26
CA VAL A 133 -10.75 -22.02 -2.04
C VAL A 133 -12.09 -22.22 -1.32
N CYS A 134 -12.35 -21.46 -0.26
CA CYS A 134 -13.63 -21.54 0.45
C CYS A 134 -14.83 -21.22 -0.47
N LEU A 135 -14.72 -20.21 -1.34
CA LEU A 135 -15.77 -19.91 -2.31
C LEU A 135 -16.06 -21.08 -3.25
N VAL A 136 -15.04 -21.81 -3.69
CA VAL A 136 -15.21 -22.98 -4.56
C VAL A 136 -15.97 -24.09 -3.83
N VAL A 137 -15.59 -24.39 -2.58
CA VAL A 137 -16.25 -25.41 -1.75
C VAL A 137 -17.71 -25.05 -1.49
N LEU A 138 -17.97 -23.81 -1.05
CA LEU A 138 -19.32 -23.33 -0.77
C LEU A 138 -20.20 -23.31 -2.04
N LYS A 139 -19.64 -22.86 -3.17
CA LYS A 139 -20.36 -22.85 -4.45
C LYS A 139 -20.76 -24.27 -4.86
N ARG A 140 -19.81 -25.22 -4.83
CA ARG A 140 -20.04 -26.64 -5.14
C ARG A 140 -21.20 -27.20 -4.33
N LEU A 141 -21.21 -26.98 -3.00
CA LEU A 141 -22.28 -27.45 -2.11
C LEU A 141 -23.63 -26.76 -2.38
N SER A 142 -23.61 -25.45 -2.63
CA SER A 142 -24.85 -24.67 -2.82
C SER A 142 -25.61 -25.03 -4.12
N GLU A 143 -24.91 -25.49 -5.15
CA GLU A 143 -25.47 -25.81 -6.46
C GLU A 143 -26.15 -27.19 -6.54
N ILE A 144 -25.91 -28.08 -5.57
CA ILE A 144 -26.48 -29.44 -5.56
C ILE A 144 -28.00 -29.40 -5.36
N LYS A 145 -28.78 -29.82 -6.37
CA LYS A 145 -30.25 -29.70 -6.34
C LYS A 145 -30.94 -30.85 -5.61
N VAL A 146 -30.33 -32.03 -5.59
CA VAL A 146 -30.93 -33.24 -5.01
C VAL A 146 -30.57 -33.32 -3.52
N ALA A 147 -31.57 -33.44 -2.65
CA ALA A 147 -31.38 -33.41 -1.20
C ALA A 147 -30.44 -34.51 -0.69
N LEU A 148 -30.66 -35.77 -1.08
CA LEU A 148 -29.79 -36.88 -0.66
C LEU A 148 -28.33 -36.68 -1.08
N GLU A 149 -28.11 -36.23 -2.31
CA GLU A 149 -26.78 -35.89 -2.81
C GLU A 149 -26.16 -34.75 -1.98
N PHE A 150 -26.93 -33.68 -1.72
CA PHE A 150 -26.47 -32.55 -0.92
C PHE A 150 -25.99 -32.98 0.46
N TYR A 151 -26.76 -33.80 1.18
CA TYR A 151 -26.39 -34.24 2.53
C TYR A 151 -25.19 -35.18 2.54
N ASN A 152 -25.13 -36.12 1.60
CA ASN A 152 -23.97 -37.01 1.49
C ASN A 152 -22.71 -36.22 1.19
N THR A 153 -22.75 -35.33 0.18
CA THR A 153 -21.60 -34.49 -0.17
C THR A 153 -21.22 -33.53 0.96
N LEU A 154 -22.18 -32.96 1.69
CA LEU A 154 -21.90 -32.10 2.84
C LEU A 154 -21.11 -32.84 3.93
N ILE A 155 -21.49 -34.10 4.21
CA ILE A 155 -20.82 -34.91 5.24
C ILE A 155 -19.44 -35.37 4.73
N GLU A 156 -19.33 -35.81 3.48
CA GLU A 156 -18.06 -36.18 2.86
C GLU A 156 -17.06 -35.02 2.83
N THR A 157 -17.56 -33.79 2.75
CA THR A 157 -16.73 -32.57 2.69
C THR A 157 -16.59 -31.86 4.04
N GLU A 158 -17.04 -32.46 5.15
CA GLU A 158 -17.04 -31.84 6.48
C GLU A 158 -15.63 -31.37 6.92
N GLU A 159 -14.61 -32.22 6.73
CA GLU A 159 -13.23 -31.90 7.12
C GLU A 159 -12.65 -30.76 6.27
N GLU A 160 -12.82 -30.84 4.95
CA GLU A 160 -12.41 -29.80 3.99
C GLU A 160 -13.09 -28.46 4.34
N LEU A 161 -14.41 -28.50 4.52
CA LEU A 161 -15.21 -27.32 4.85
C LEU A 161 -14.79 -26.71 6.20
N SER A 162 -14.53 -27.54 7.21
CA SER A 162 -14.06 -27.09 8.51
C SER A 162 -12.71 -26.39 8.42
N GLN A 163 -11.75 -26.96 7.68
CA GLN A 163 -10.42 -26.38 7.51
C GLN A 163 -10.49 -25.03 6.79
N VAL A 164 -11.17 -24.96 5.65
CA VAL A 164 -11.26 -23.69 4.88
C VAL A 164 -11.99 -22.62 5.68
N MET A 165 -13.02 -22.97 6.45
CA MET A 165 -13.74 -22.01 7.29
C MET A 165 -12.90 -21.50 8.46
N GLN A 166 -12.04 -22.33 9.05
CA GLN A 166 -11.07 -21.87 10.06
C GLN A 166 -10.08 -20.86 9.47
N ASP A 167 -9.60 -21.10 8.25
CA ASP A 167 -8.67 -20.18 7.58
C ASP A 167 -9.36 -18.87 7.19
N VAL A 168 -10.60 -18.93 6.68
CA VAL A 168 -11.44 -17.74 6.46
C VAL A 168 -11.66 -16.96 7.75
N LYS A 169 -11.90 -17.62 8.89
CA LYS A 169 -12.05 -16.96 10.20
C LYS A 169 -10.80 -16.15 10.57
N LYS A 170 -9.59 -16.67 10.31
CA LYS A 170 -8.33 -15.93 10.52
C LYS A 170 -8.26 -14.69 9.63
N VAL A 171 -8.60 -14.83 8.35
CA VAL A 171 -8.62 -13.70 7.39
C VAL A 171 -9.65 -12.63 7.79
N LYS A 172 -10.87 -13.03 8.18
CA LYS A 172 -11.88 -12.11 8.70
C LYS A 172 -11.37 -11.36 9.95
N GLY A 173 -10.73 -12.08 10.87
CA GLY A 173 -10.10 -11.50 12.06
C GLY A 173 -8.99 -10.49 11.72
N PHE A 174 -8.19 -10.78 10.70
CA PHE A 174 -7.15 -9.90 10.19
C PHE A 174 -7.73 -8.56 9.73
N PHE A 175 -8.68 -8.58 8.80
CA PHE A 175 -9.27 -7.34 8.26
C PHE A 175 -10.02 -6.53 9.31
N LYS A 176 -10.55 -7.19 10.35
CA LYS A 176 -11.29 -6.52 11.42
C LYS A 176 -10.37 -5.84 12.43
N ASN A 177 -9.29 -6.50 12.86
CA ASN A 177 -8.53 -6.08 14.04
C ASN A 177 -7.04 -5.80 13.75
N GLN A 178 -6.45 -6.45 12.76
CA GLN A 178 -5.00 -6.48 12.57
C GLN A 178 -4.51 -5.64 11.38
N LEU A 179 -5.41 -5.31 10.43
CA LEU A 179 -5.11 -4.54 9.23
C LEU A 179 -4.30 -3.24 9.51
N PRO A 180 -4.67 -2.39 10.50
CA PRO A 180 -3.92 -1.15 10.73
C PRO A 180 -2.47 -1.38 11.16
N HIS A 181 -2.20 -2.46 11.90
CA HIS A 181 -0.84 -2.81 12.32
C HIS A 181 -0.01 -3.32 11.15
N PHE A 182 -0.63 -4.13 10.29
CA PHE A 182 0.00 -4.65 9.08
C PHE A 182 0.32 -3.54 8.08
N GLU A 183 -0.60 -2.61 7.83
CA GLU A 183 -0.37 -1.48 6.92
C GLU A 183 0.74 -0.54 7.40
N LYS A 184 0.84 -0.30 8.72
CA LYS A 184 1.96 0.45 9.29
C LYS A 184 3.30 -0.24 9.06
N ALA A 185 3.34 -1.56 9.20
CA ALA A 185 4.53 -2.35 8.92
C ALA A 185 4.90 -2.34 7.43
N ALA A 186 3.92 -2.51 6.53
CA ALA A 186 4.14 -2.43 5.09
C ALA A 186 4.69 -1.05 4.67
N LYS A 187 4.10 0.03 5.20
CA LYS A 187 4.59 1.40 4.97
C LYS A 187 6.01 1.61 5.51
N MET A 188 6.34 1.03 6.67
CA MET A 188 7.69 1.08 7.21
C MET A 188 8.69 0.37 6.29
N LEU A 189 8.33 -0.76 5.66
CA LEU A 189 9.16 -1.43 4.66
C LEU A 189 9.36 -0.57 3.40
N GLU A 190 8.33 0.15 2.95
CA GLU A 190 8.46 1.11 1.84
C GLU A 190 9.43 2.24 2.18
N ILE A 191 9.31 2.84 3.37
CA ILE A 191 10.23 3.88 3.85
C ILE A 191 11.67 3.37 3.90
N TYR A 192 11.89 2.16 4.42
CA TYR A 192 13.21 1.56 4.43
C TYR A 192 13.75 1.37 3.01
N LYS A 193 12.94 0.83 2.09
CA LYS A 193 13.33 0.60 0.70
C LYS A 193 13.71 1.90 -0.01
N ASP A 194 12.98 2.98 0.23
CA ASP A 194 13.25 4.33 -0.29
C ASP A 194 14.55 4.95 0.27
N ASN A 195 15.19 4.30 1.25
CA ASN A 195 16.37 4.79 1.96
C ASN A 195 17.48 3.73 2.07
N GLU A 196 17.30 2.54 1.50
CA GLU A 196 18.09 1.33 1.76
C GLU A 196 19.60 1.55 1.54
N THR A 197 19.98 2.29 0.49
CA THR A 197 21.38 2.56 0.15
C THR A 197 22.15 3.29 1.26
N TYR A 198 21.46 4.04 2.13
CA TYR A 198 22.08 4.82 3.20
C TYR A 198 21.94 4.19 4.58
N VAL A 199 21.20 3.09 4.69
CA VAL A 199 20.95 2.40 5.96
C VAL A 199 21.94 1.23 6.10
N LEU A 200 23.10 1.53 6.67
CA LEU A 200 24.12 0.51 7.02
C LEU A 200 23.98 0.02 8.47
N ASP A 201 22.98 0.54 9.21
CA ASP A 201 22.77 0.21 10.61
C ASP A 201 22.24 -1.22 10.77
N LYS A 202 22.99 -2.03 11.54
CA LYS A 202 22.69 -3.44 11.73
C LYS A 202 21.36 -3.66 12.46
N GLU A 203 21.03 -2.84 13.44
CA GLU A 203 19.81 -2.97 14.23
C GLU A 203 18.56 -2.66 13.38
N ILE A 204 18.64 -1.65 12.52
CA ILE A 204 17.59 -1.35 11.55
C ILE A 204 17.42 -2.54 10.60
N ASN A 205 18.50 -3.06 10.03
CA ASN A 205 18.45 -4.16 9.06
C ASN A 205 17.90 -5.46 9.68
N GLU A 206 18.26 -5.78 10.93
CA GLU A 206 17.70 -6.91 11.67
C GLU A 206 16.19 -6.73 11.93
N THR A 207 15.76 -5.52 12.30
CA THR A 207 14.34 -5.21 12.55
C THR A 207 13.52 -5.30 11.26
N VAL A 208 14.05 -4.75 10.16
CA VAL A 208 13.44 -4.84 8.82
C VAL A 208 13.29 -6.29 8.38
N ALA A 209 14.30 -7.13 8.58
CA ALA A 209 14.24 -8.54 8.23
C ALA A 209 13.12 -9.28 9.00
N GLN A 210 12.93 -8.98 10.28
CA GLN A 210 11.85 -9.55 11.08
C GLN A 210 10.47 -9.10 10.58
N VAL A 211 10.30 -7.79 10.35
CA VAL A 211 9.04 -7.25 9.81
C VAL A 211 8.73 -7.85 8.45
N LYS A 212 9.72 -7.91 7.55
CA LYS A 212 9.58 -8.49 6.21
C LYS A 212 9.17 -9.95 6.26
N ARG A 213 9.79 -10.76 7.13
CA ARG A 213 9.42 -12.17 7.35
C ARG A 213 7.94 -12.32 7.75
N ILE A 214 7.44 -11.44 8.62
CA ILE A 214 6.04 -11.49 9.05
C ILE A 214 5.12 -11.03 7.90
N VAL A 215 5.42 -9.93 7.23
CA VAL A 215 4.58 -9.36 6.16
C VAL A 215 4.48 -10.30 4.94
N GLU A 216 5.58 -10.98 4.58
CA GLU A 216 5.64 -11.90 3.44
C GLU A 216 5.20 -13.33 3.78
N SER A 217 4.92 -13.64 5.07
CA SER A 217 4.45 -14.95 5.48
C SER A 217 3.04 -15.24 4.94
N PRO A 218 2.76 -16.45 4.43
CA PRO A 218 1.42 -16.82 3.98
C PRO A 218 0.41 -16.92 5.13
N ASN A 219 0.87 -17.08 6.38
CA ASN A 219 0.04 -17.25 7.56
C ASN A 219 0.56 -16.41 8.76
N PRO A 220 0.49 -15.06 8.68
CA PRO A 220 1.17 -14.19 9.63
C PRO A 220 0.35 -13.88 10.90
N TYR A 221 -0.89 -14.34 11.01
CA TYR A 221 -1.89 -13.81 11.96
C TYR A 221 -1.47 -13.83 13.43
N ALA A 222 -0.70 -14.84 13.86
CA ALA A 222 -0.20 -14.93 15.23
C ALA A 222 0.96 -13.97 15.51
N GLU A 223 1.76 -13.65 14.48
CA GLU A 223 2.95 -12.82 14.58
C GLU A 223 2.65 -11.33 14.38
N ILE A 224 1.51 -10.98 13.78
CA ILE A 224 1.12 -9.57 13.56
C ILE A 224 1.06 -8.75 14.87
N ILE A 225 0.78 -9.39 16.00
CA ILE A 225 0.81 -8.72 17.31
C ILE A 225 2.18 -8.12 17.67
N GLN A 226 3.26 -8.62 17.06
CA GLN A 226 4.63 -8.14 17.28
C GLN A 226 4.97 -6.91 16.41
N LEU A 227 4.27 -6.72 15.29
CA LEU A 227 4.55 -5.64 14.33
C LEU A 227 4.56 -4.24 14.96
N PRO A 228 3.62 -3.85 15.85
CA PRO A 228 3.64 -2.52 16.46
C PRO A 228 4.95 -2.21 17.20
N ALA A 229 5.49 -3.19 17.94
CA ALA A 229 6.74 -3.02 18.67
C ALA A 229 7.94 -2.93 17.72
N LEU A 230 7.98 -3.77 16.67
CA LEU A 230 9.03 -3.73 15.66
C LEU A 230 9.03 -2.42 14.86
N VAL A 231 7.84 -1.91 14.50
CA VAL A 231 7.70 -0.62 13.81
C VAL A 231 8.16 0.53 14.69
N ALA A 232 7.82 0.52 15.99
CA ALA A 232 8.31 1.54 16.92
C ALA A 232 9.84 1.51 17.03
N LYS A 233 10.42 0.32 17.22
CA LYS A 233 11.87 0.12 17.27
C LYS A 233 12.58 0.65 16.01
N PHE A 234 12.02 0.36 14.83
CA PHE A 234 12.52 0.91 13.58
C PHE A 234 12.48 2.43 13.56
N ASN A 235 11.33 3.03 13.87
CA ASN A 235 11.16 4.48 13.80
C ASN A 235 12.15 5.20 14.73
N ASP A 236 12.31 4.72 15.96
CA ASP A 236 13.21 5.32 16.95
C ASP A 236 14.67 5.29 16.45
N ARG A 237 15.13 4.13 15.97
CA ARG A 237 16.51 4.00 15.46
C ARG A 237 16.71 4.74 14.14
N PHE A 238 15.73 4.73 13.25
CA PHE A 238 15.79 5.39 11.95
C PHE A 238 15.85 6.91 12.08
N VAL A 239 15.06 7.50 13.00
CA VAL A 239 15.11 8.95 13.29
C VAL A 239 16.48 9.35 13.84
N LEU A 240 17.07 8.57 14.75
CA LEU A 240 18.41 8.83 15.27
C LEU A 240 19.46 8.79 14.16
N LEU A 241 19.44 7.75 13.31
CA LEU A 241 20.36 7.65 12.18
C LEU A 241 20.19 8.83 11.21
N LEU A 242 18.95 9.27 10.97
CA LEU A 242 18.68 10.42 10.11
C LEU A 242 19.26 11.70 10.70
N GLN A 243 19.10 11.94 12.00
CA GLN A 243 19.71 13.08 12.69
C GLN A 243 21.24 13.05 12.60
N GLU A 244 21.87 11.90 12.85
CA GLU A 244 23.32 11.72 12.74
C GLU A 244 23.84 12.06 11.33
N LYS A 245 23.11 11.66 10.28
CA LYS A 245 23.49 11.94 8.88
C LYS A 245 23.17 13.38 8.45
N CYS A 246 22.13 13.99 9.01
CA CYS A 246 21.76 15.37 8.70
C CYS A 246 22.65 16.39 9.42
N GLN A 247 23.21 16.05 10.59
CA GLN A 247 24.07 16.94 11.34
C GLN A 247 25.27 17.52 10.55
N PRO A 248 26.10 16.72 9.83
CA PRO A 248 27.19 17.29 9.03
C PRO A 248 26.67 18.16 7.87
N ILE A 249 25.49 17.86 7.33
CA ILE A 249 24.86 18.65 6.26
C ILE A 249 24.41 20.00 6.83
N LYS A 250 23.78 20.01 8.01
CA LYS A 250 23.39 21.22 8.72
C LYS A 250 24.59 22.11 9.03
N VAL A 251 25.69 21.53 9.52
CA VAL A 251 26.95 22.25 9.74
C VAL A 251 27.48 22.85 8.44
N GLN A 252 27.40 22.12 7.33
CA GLN A 252 27.80 22.65 6.03
C GLN A 252 26.91 23.82 5.58
N ILE A 253 25.58 23.71 5.73
CA ILE A 253 24.65 24.81 5.39
C ILE A 253 24.98 26.06 6.22
N GLN A 254 25.25 25.89 7.51
CA GLN A 254 25.65 26.99 8.39
C GLN A 254 26.98 27.61 7.97
N ALA A 255 27.96 26.78 7.59
CA ALA A 255 29.26 27.25 7.11
C ALA A 255 29.14 28.01 5.78
N ASP A 256 28.34 27.49 4.84
CA ASP A 256 28.07 28.17 3.56
C ASP A 256 27.40 29.52 3.79
N TYR A 257 26.40 29.57 4.67
CA TYR A 257 25.75 30.83 5.04
C TYR A 257 26.70 31.82 5.73
N ALA A 258 27.56 31.34 6.63
CA ALA A 258 28.56 32.18 7.28
C ALA A 258 29.54 32.81 6.27
N GLN A 259 30.00 32.05 5.28
CA GLN A 259 30.85 32.58 4.20
C GLN A 259 30.15 33.67 3.38
N VAL A 260 28.86 33.49 3.08
CA VAL A 260 28.05 34.50 2.39
C VAL A 260 27.88 35.75 3.27
N LYS A 261 27.63 35.57 4.57
CA LYS A 261 27.47 36.67 5.52
C LYS A 261 28.76 37.48 5.69
N ASP A 262 29.91 36.82 5.77
CA ASP A 262 31.22 37.47 5.84
C ASP A 262 31.52 38.30 4.58
N GLU A 263 31.07 37.83 3.41
CA GLU A 263 31.19 38.59 2.17
C GLU A 263 30.24 39.79 2.14
N LEU A 264 28.99 39.57 2.55
CA LEU A 264 27.96 40.61 2.63
C LEU A 264 28.39 41.75 3.57
N GLY A 265 29.04 41.42 4.68
CA GLY A 265 29.53 42.39 5.67
C GLY A 265 30.67 43.29 5.20
N LYS A 266 31.25 43.06 4.01
CA LYS A 266 32.25 43.95 3.40
C LYS A 266 31.65 45.17 2.72
N PHE A 267 30.33 45.18 2.53
CA PHE A 267 29.60 46.19 1.77
C PHE A 267 28.42 46.72 2.60
N GLU A 268 28.13 48.01 2.49
CA GLU A 268 26.95 48.61 3.09
C GLU A 268 25.75 48.43 2.14
N LEU A 269 25.10 47.27 2.21
CA LEU A 269 23.93 46.91 1.41
C LEU A 269 22.64 47.05 2.22
N ASP A 270 21.53 47.40 1.55
CA ASP A 270 20.22 47.57 2.18
C ASP A 270 19.72 46.30 2.88
N ASN A 271 18.98 46.48 3.97
CA ASN A 271 18.40 45.40 4.77
C ASN A 271 17.49 44.49 3.94
N SER A 272 16.78 45.02 2.94
CA SER A 272 15.94 44.20 2.06
C SER A 272 16.76 43.21 1.23
N PHE A 273 17.96 43.60 0.80
CA PHE A 273 18.88 42.74 0.07
C PHE A 273 19.50 41.69 1.00
N GLN A 274 19.91 42.09 2.20
CA GLN A 274 20.46 41.15 3.19
C GLN A 274 19.44 40.06 3.57
N GLU A 275 18.17 40.44 3.75
CA GLU A 275 17.08 39.51 4.05
C GLU A 275 16.80 38.56 2.87
N ARG A 276 16.90 39.05 1.62
CA ARG A 276 16.74 38.23 0.41
C ARG A 276 17.82 37.14 0.29
N ILE A 277 19.03 37.43 0.76
CA ILE A 277 20.13 36.45 0.80
C ILE A 277 19.98 35.49 1.99
N LYS A 278 19.55 35.99 3.15
CA LYS A 278 19.41 35.22 4.40
C LYS A 278 18.29 34.18 4.34
N LYS A 279 17.09 34.58 3.90
CA LYS A 279 15.87 33.77 3.98
C LYS A 279 16.00 32.37 3.35
N PRO A 280 16.59 32.20 2.14
CA PRO A 280 16.75 30.87 1.56
C PRO A 280 17.63 29.92 2.38
N PHE A 281 18.62 30.43 3.13
CA PHE A 281 19.43 29.59 4.02
C PHE A 281 18.67 29.21 5.29
N GLU A 282 17.86 30.11 5.85
CA GLU A 282 16.97 29.80 6.99
C GLU A 282 15.94 28.73 6.60
N ASP A 283 15.30 28.89 5.44
CA ASP A 283 14.36 27.90 4.90
C ASP A 283 15.04 26.53 4.71
N LEU A 284 16.31 26.50 4.29
CA LEU A 284 17.07 25.27 4.12
C LEU A 284 17.42 24.61 5.47
N LEU A 285 17.73 25.42 6.49
CA LEU A 285 17.99 24.95 7.86
C LEU A 285 16.73 24.36 8.52
N ASP A 286 15.57 24.99 8.31
CA ASP A 286 14.30 24.47 8.82
C ASP A 286 13.89 23.17 8.10
N ARG A 287 14.15 23.08 6.79
CA ARG A 287 13.87 21.89 5.99
C ARG A 287 14.75 20.70 6.36
N ILE A 288 16.04 20.92 6.68
CA ILE A 288 16.93 19.81 7.07
C ILE A 288 16.56 19.26 8.46
N ASP A 289 16.02 20.09 9.37
CA ASP A 289 15.59 19.66 10.71
C ASP A 289 14.31 18.80 10.68
N SER A 290 13.50 18.91 9.64
CA SER A 290 12.25 18.16 9.46
C SER A 290 12.29 17.12 8.33
N VAL A 291 13.48 16.87 7.77
CA VAL A 291 13.63 15.90 6.67
C VAL A 291 13.38 14.48 7.16
N ASN A 292 12.77 13.65 6.31
CA ASN A 292 12.41 12.26 6.61
C ASN A 292 12.99 11.25 5.62
N ASN A 293 13.95 11.68 4.79
CA ASN A 293 14.54 10.88 3.73
C ASN A 293 16.00 11.31 3.47
N PHE A 294 16.91 10.33 3.40
CA PHE A 294 18.35 10.61 3.25
C PHE A 294 18.69 11.25 1.91
N TYR A 295 18.04 10.85 0.81
CA TYR A 295 18.28 11.45 -0.51
C TYR A 295 17.90 12.93 -0.52
N LYS A 296 16.80 13.30 0.15
CA LYS A 296 16.40 14.71 0.30
C LYS A 296 17.43 15.50 1.12
N ALA A 297 17.90 14.93 2.23
CA ALA A 297 18.92 15.55 3.06
C ALA A 297 20.21 15.81 2.26
N ILE A 298 20.67 14.82 1.48
CA ILE A 298 21.85 14.95 0.63
C ILE A 298 21.63 16.00 -0.47
N ALA A 299 20.45 16.05 -1.09
CA ALA A 299 20.14 17.07 -2.08
C ALA A 299 20.22 18.49 -1.48
N MET A 300 19.82 18.67 -0.22
CA MET A 300 19.93 19.97 0.47
C MET A 300 21.38 20.42 0.66
N LYS A 301 22.34 19.48 0.80
CA LYS A 301 23.77 19.82 0.80
C LYS A 301 24.16 20.49 -0.52
N THR A 302 23.78 19.90 -1.65
CA THR A 302 24.05 20.48 -2.97
C THR A 302 23.28 21.78 -3.21
N GLU A 303 22.04 21.86 -2.70
CA GLU A 303 21.23 23.09 -2.72
C GLU A 303 21.94 24.25 -2.01
N SER A 304 22.55 23.98 -0.84
CA SER A 304 23.38 24.94 -0.10
C SER A 304 24.56 25.47 -0.90
N GLU A 305 25.32 24.57 -1.54
CA GLU A 305 26.48 24.93 -2.35
C GLU A 305 26.09 25.83 -3.54
N ILE A 306 24.97 25.50 -4.20
CA ILE A 306 24.42 26.32 -5.30
C ILE A 306 23.93 27.66 -4.77
N LEU A 307 23.26 27.68 -3.62
CA LEU A 307 22.74 28.90 -3.01
C LEU A 307 23.86 29.84 -2.60
N LYS A 308 24.96 29.30 -2.06
CA LYS A 308 26.19 30.05 -1.78
C LYS A 308 26.75 30.72 -3.03
N LEU A 309 26.93 29.97 -4.12
CA LEU A 309 27.44 30.51 -5.38
C LEU A 309 26.56 31.62 -5.93
N ARG A 310 25.24 31.40 -5.99
CA ARG A 310 24.28 32.42 -6.42
C ARG A 310 24.31 33.66 -5.53
N SER A 311 24.49 33.48 -4.22
CA SER A 311 24.57 34.61 -3.29
C SER A 311 25.82 35.46 -3.56
N PHE A 312 26.97 34.83 -3.83
CA PHE A 312 28.17 35.56 -4.24
C PHE A 312 28.00 36.29 -5.57
N GLU A 313 27.33 35.68 -6.55
CA GLU A 313 27.01 36.35 -7.83
C GLU A 313 26.12 37.57 -7.60
N MET A 314 25.03 37.44 -6.82
CA MET A 314 24.15 38.55 -6.48
C MET A 314 24.88 39.68 -5.75
N ILE A 315 25.74 39.36 -4.77
CA ILE A 315 26.54 40.36 -4.05
C ILE A 315 27.50 41.05 -5.03
N SER A 316 28.14 40.31 -5.93
CA SER A 316 29.06 40.89 -6.91
C SER A 316 28.35 41.81 -7.89
N ASP A 317 27.15 41.46 -8.34
CA ASP A 317 26.38 42.28 -9.29
C ASP A 317 25.86 43.56 -8.65
N GLU A 318 25.39 43.50 -7.39
CA GLU A 318 24.93 44.68 -6.64
C GLU A 318 26.07 45.66 -6.30
N THR A 319 27.30 45.14 -6.15
CA THR A 319 28.48 45.94 -5.77
C THR A 319 29.30 46.45 -6.96
N LYS A 320 29.06 45.92 -8.18
CA LYS A 320 29.67 46.42 -9.43
C LYS A 320 29.22 47.82 -9.83
N THR A 321 28.15 48.36 -9.25
CA THR A 321 27.55 49.65 -9.63
C THR A 321 28.00 50.86 -8.79
N VAL A 322 29.06 50.75 -7.97
CA VAL A 322 29.59 51.89 -7.19
C VAL A 322 30.91 52.39 -7.79
N ASP A 323 30.84 53.05 -8.95
CA ASP A 323 31.85 54.04 -9.36
C ASP A 323 31.47 55.43 -8.78
N PRO A 324 32.43 56.28 -8.37
CA PRO A 324 32.13 57.59 -7.77
C PRO A 324 31.42 58.54 -8.77
N PRO A 325 30.62 59.52 -8.28
CA PRO A 325 29.87 60.44 -9.14
C PRO A 325 30.79 61.32 -10.03
N PRO A 326 30.29 61.79 -11.18
CA PRO A 326 31.10 62.40 -12.22
C PRO A 326 31.68 63.75 -11.77
N ILE A 327 33.00 63.93 -11.96
CA ILE A 327 33.64 65.25 -11.87
C ILE A 327 33.16 66.09 -13.06
N PRO A 328 32.53 67.26 -12.85
CA PRO A 328 32.12 68.13 -13.94
C PRO A 328 33.34 68.88 -14.48
N SER A 329 33.69 68.65 -15.75
CA SER A 329 34.70 69.46 -16.43
C SER A 329 34.04 70.59 -17.24
N PRO A 330 34.53 71.84 -17.13
CA PRO A 330 33.96 73.01 -17.80
C PRO A 330 34.48 73.14 -19.24
N ASN A 331 33.60 73.52 -20.17
CA ASN A 331 34.01 74.09 -21.46
C ASN A 331 34.66 75.47 -21.22
N PRO A 332 35.76 75.81 -21.93
CA PRO A 332 35.61 76.42 -23.26
C PRO A 332 36.73 76.08 -24.28
N ASN A 333 36.29 75.84 -25.54
CA ASN A 333 36.73 76.36 -26.85
C ASN A 333 38.16 76.92 -27.11
N PRO A 334 38.61 77.00 -28.39
CA PRO A 334 39.75 76.25 -28.93
C PRO A 334 40.97 77.14 -29.24
N GLY A 335 42.17 76.59 -29.03
CA GLY A 335 43.44 77.22 -29.43
C GLY A 335 44.44 76.16 -29.85
N SER A 336 44.89 76.27 -31.10
CA SER A 336 45.82 75.38 -31.81
C SER A 336 47.07 74.97 -31.02
N GLY A 337 47.44 73.69 -31.13
CA GLY A 337 48.75 73.19 -30.71
C GLY A 337 48.79 71.68 -30.63
N VAL A 338 49.32 71.03 -31.65
CA VAL A 338 49.56 69.58 -31.70
C VAL A 338 50.46 69.16 -30.53
N THR A 339 50.00 68.22 -29.70
CA THR A 339 50.88 67.31 -28.97
C THR A 339 50.17 65.97 -28.85
N VAL A 340 50.71 64.95 -29.51
CA VAL A 340 50.25 63.57 -29.41
C VAL A 340 50.80 63.00 -28.11
N THR A 341 49.93 62.77 -27.13
CA THR A 341 50.21 61.91 -25.96
C THR A 341 49.34 60.63 -26.07
N PRO A 342 49.90 59.44 -25.78
CA PRO A 342 49.29 58.14 -26.06
C PRO A 342 48.02 57.88 -25.22
N PRO A 343 47.08 57.04 -25.69
CA PRO A 343 45.88 56.71 -24.95
C PRO A 343 46.23 55.94 -23.66
N VAL A 344 45.74 56.45 -22.53
CA VAL A 344 45.75 55.74 -21.24
C VAL A 344 44.85 54.52 -21.38
N ILE A 345 45.45 53.32 -21.31
CA ILE A 345 44.75 52.04 -21.35
C ILE A 345 44.11 51.83 -19.97
N GLU A 346 42.78 51.91 -19.88
CA GLU A 346 42.02 51.42 -18.73
C GLU A 346 42.25 49.90 -18.57
N PRO A 347 42.60 49.40 -17.37
CA PRO A 347 42.76 47.97 -17.17
C PRO A 347 41.40 47.25 -17.27
N PRO A 348 41.29 46.14 -18.02
CA PRO A 348 40.03 45.43 -18.19
C PRO A 348 39.53 44.84 -16.86
N SER A 349 38.22 44.94 -16.63
CA SER A 349 37.51 44.42 -15.46
C SER A 349 37.82 42.93 -15.25
N ARG A 350 38.21 42.58 -14.03
CA ARG A 350 38.62 41.20 -13.69
C ARG A 350 37.38 40.36 -13.36
N PHE A 351 37.16 39.31 -14.14
CA PHE A 351 36.16 38.29 -13.85
C PHE A 351 36.64 37.37 -12.71
N THR A 352 35.80 37.11 -11.70
CA THR A 352 36.11 36.21 -10.59
C THR A 352 35.73 34.78 -10.95
N GLN A 353 36.74 33.91 -11.10
CA GLN A 353 36.57 32.47 -11.27
C GLN A 353 36.46 31.81 -9.89
N HIS A 354 35.30 31.21 -9.61
CA HIS A 354 35.10 30.34 -8.46
C HIS A 354 35.62 28.93 -8.78
N LEU A 355 36.50 28.39 -7.94
CA LEU A 355 37.08 27.05 -8.08
C LEU A 355 36.76 26.21 -6.85
N GLN A 356 36.11 25.07 -7.05
CA GLN A 356 35.85 24.07 -6.01
C GLN A 356 37.12 23.30 -5.70
N ILE A 357 37.50 23.26 -4.41
CA ILE A 357 38.74 22.57 -3.98
C ILE A 357 38.71 21.07 -4.38
N THR A 358 37.54 20.43 -4.31
CA THR A 358 37.34 19.03 -4.71
C THR A 358 37.57 18.76 -6.20
N GLU A 359 37.35 19.75 -7.07
CA GLU A 359 37.67 19.64 -8.51
C GLU A 359 39.17 19.79 -8.78
N LEU A 360 39.89 20.49 -7.90
CA LEU A 360 41.34 20.63 -7.97
C LEU A 360 42.07 19.35 -7.54
N PHE A 361 41.41 18.50 -6.74
CA PHE A 361 41.98 17.27 -6.17
C PHE A 361 41.29 15.98 -6.63
N ARG A 362 40.46 16.02 -7.70
CA ARG A 362 39.60 14.90 -8.16
C ARG A 362 40.36 13.60 -8.48
N SER A 363 41.68 13.66 -8.64
CA SER A 363 42.56 12.53 -8.98
C SER A 363 43.87 12.54 -8.16
N ALA A 364 43.83 13.01 -6.91
CA ALA A 364 45.00 12.96 -6.04
C ALA A 364 45.38 11.49 -5.72
N PRO A 365 46.59 11.02 -6.06
CA PRO A 365 47.05 9.67 -5.75
C PRO A 365 47.28 9.50 -4.24
N LEU A 366 47.36 8.25 -3.77
CA LEU A 366 47.72 7.93 -2.39
C LEU A 366 49.12 8.47 -2.09
N MET A 367 49.21 9.42 -1.17
CA MET A 367 50.46 10.10 -0.83
C MET A 367 51.15 9.30 0.28
N THR A 368 52.37 8.83 0.03
CA THR A 368 53.13 8.04 1.03
C THR A 368 54.47 8.67 1.39
N THR A 369 54.88 9.73 0.69
CA THR A 369 56.12 10.46 0.94
C THR A 369 55.90 11.98 0.97
N GLU A 370 56.81 12.72 1.63
CA GLU A 370 56.77 14.19 1.66
C GLU A 370 56.94 14.81 0.25
N ALA A 371 57.69 14.15 -0.62
CA ALA A 371 57.86 14.58 -2.02
C ALA A 371 56.55 14.56 -2.80
N ASP A 372 55.64 13.63 -2.50
CA ASP A 372 54.31 13.60 -3.11
C ASP A 372 53.50 14.85 -2.73
N VAL A 373 53.61 15.29 -1.47
CA VAL A 373 52.92 16.47 -0.92
C VAL A 373 53.42 17.75 -1.59
N ASP A 374 54.73 17.89 -1.76
CA ASP A 374 55.35 19.04 -2.42
C ASP A 374 55.02 19.12 -3.92
N ALA A 375 54.90 17.97 -4.59
CA ALA A 375 54.48 17.91 -5.99
C ALA A 375 53.05 18.42 -6.17
N LEU A 376 52.12 17.98 -5.32
CA LEU A 376 50.72 18.37 -5.37
C LEU A 376 50.51 19.86 -5.06
N THR A 377 51.20 20.38 -4.04
CA THR A 377 51.12 21.81 -3.68
C THR A 377 51.72 22.71 -4.76
N SER A 378 52.80 22.28 -5.42
CA SER A 378 53.40 22.98 -6.55
C SER A 378 52.47 23.00 -7.77
N GLU A 379 51.81 21.88 -8.08
CA GLU A 379 50.83 21.79 -9.17
C GLU A 379 49.63 22.73 -8.92
N LEU A 380 49.07 22.69 -7.72
CA LEU A 380 47.98 23.58 -7.31
C LEU A 380 48.41 25.05 -7.41
N GLY A 381 49.58 25.39 -6.87
CA GLY A 381 50.11 26.75 -6.91
C GLY A 381 50.32 27.26 -8.34
N ASN A 382 50.80 26.42 -9.24
CA ASN A 382 50.98 26.76 -10.65
C ASN A 382 49.64 26.96 -11.37
N LYS A 383 48.63 26.15 -11.05
CA LYS A 383 47.28 26.25 -11.61
C LYS A 383 46.57 27.53 -11.15
N LEU A 384 46.69 27.91 -9.86
CA LEU A 384 46.13 29.17 -9.37
C LEU A 384 46.83 30.39 -9.97
N LYS A 385 48.16 30.35 -10.08
CA LYS A 385 48.95 31.41 -10.72
C LYS A 385 48.59 31.59 -12.20
N SER A 386 48.22 30.53 -12.92
CA SER A 386 47.83 30.65 -14.33
C SER A 386 46.51 31.42 -14.52
N TYR A 387 45.53 31.24 -13.63
CA TYR A 387 44.30 32.03 -13.65
C TYR A 387 44.55 33.51 -13.34
N ILE A 388 45.42 33.81 -12.38
CA ILE A 388 45.82 35.20 -12.07
C ILE A 388 46.55 35.83 -13.27
N ARG A 389 47.45 35.09 -13.93
CA ARG A 389 48.13 35.53 -15.16
C ARG A 389 47.15 35.78 -16.32
N ALA A 390 46.00 35.11 -16.34
CA ALA A 390 44.93 35.34 -17.31
C ALA A 390 44.01 36.53 -16.94
N ASN A 391 44.44 37.39 -16.02
CA ASN A 391 43.69 38.56 -15.51
C ASN A 391 42.31 38.20 -14.92
N LYS A 392 42.19 37.02 -14.29
CA LYS A 392 41.01 36.59 -13.53
C LYS A 392 41.28 36.72 -12.03
N ASN A 393 40.28 37.13 -11.26
CA ASN A 393 40.30 36.94 -9.82
C ASN A 393 40.00 35.46 -9.54
N VAL A 394 40.65 34.86 -8.55
CA VAL A 394 40.43 33.45 -8.19
C VAL A 394 39.88 33.38 -6.78
N ARG A 395 38.75 32.71 -6.62
CA ARG A 395 38.17 32.42 -5.31
C ARG A 395 38.05 30.91 -5.15
N LEU A 396 38.74 30.36 -4.17
CA LEU A 396 38.54 28.98 -3.74
C LEU A 396 37.24 28.92 -2.93
N VAL A 397 36.33 27.99 -3.29
CA VAL A 397 34.98 27.87 -2.72
C VAL A 397 34.74 26.48 -2.16
#